data_AF-A0A1F4F1B8-F1
#
_entry.id   AF-A0A1F4F1B8-F1
#
_cell.length_a   1.000
_cell.length_b   1.000
_cell.length_c   1.000
_cell.angle_alpha   90.00
_cell.angle_beta   90.00
_cell.angle_gamma   90.00
#
_symmetry.space_group_name_H-M   'P 1'
#
loop_
_entity.id
_entity.type
_entity.pdbx_description
1 polymer ?
#
loop_
_entity_poly.entity_id
_entity_poly.type
_entity_poly.pdbx_seq_one_letter_code
_entity_poly.pdbx_strand_id
1 'polypeptide(L)'
;MDAPEYGRKLTDEEYQARIAELYGGRAGPYSDEADRELRRRELELRIDYRLGRDFPRERRAALWEVQERIERKRLGLAFRHAMRRLFHRLTQHETQRFAQFSAQEFGRVLSAGELKCFLDLEEGEVPTLPFDMR
;
A
#
# COMPACT_ATOMS: atom_id res chain seq x y z
N MET A 1 13.36 9.38 16.23
CA MET A 1 13.89 8.01 16.35
C MET A 1 14.12 7.53 14.94
N ASP A 2 15.39 7.33 14.59
CA ASP A 2 15.75 6.79 13.28
C ASP A 2 15.21 5.37 13.12
N ALA A 3 14.70 5.05 11.94
CA ALA A 3 14.19 3.73 11.64
C ALA A 3 15.35 2.72 11.58
N PRO A 4 15.18 1.48 12.05
CA PRO A 4 16.19 0.45 11.86
C PRO A 4 16.44 0.20 10.37
N GLU A 5 17.70 -0.02 9.98
CA GLU A 5 18.03 -0.43 8.62
C GLU A 5 17.89 -1.94 8.47
N TYR A 6 16.95 -2.38 7.63
CA TYR A 6 16.69 -3.79 7.38
C TYR A 6 17.42 -4.28 6.13
N GLY A 7 18.74 -4.16 6.15
CA GLY A 7 19.60 -4.52 5.04
C GLY A 7 19.45 -3.58 3.83
N ARG A 8 19.96 -4.03 2.69
CA ARG A 8 19.97 -3.22 1.47
C ARG A 8 18.55 -2.96 0.97
N LYS A 9 18.25 -1.68 0.71
CA LYS A 9 17.05 -1.25 -0.02
C LYS A 9 17.22 -1.44 -1.53
N LEU A 10 16.13 -1.64 -2.24
CA LEU A 10 16.15 -1.49 -3.70
C LEU A 10 16.52 -0.05 -4.06
N THR A 11 17.27 0.15 -5.14
CA THR A 11 17.33 1.48 -5.76
C THR A 11 16.01 1.78 -6.47
N ASP A 12 15.79 3.04 -6.83
CA ASP A 12 14.61 3.40 -7.63
C ASP A 12 14.61 2.63 -8.95
N GLU A 13 15.74 2.53 -9.65
CA GLU A 13 15.84 1.78 -10.91
C GLU A 13 15.52 0.29 -10.73
N GLU A 14 16.02 -0.34 -9.67
CA GLU A 14 15.70 -1.74 -9.36
C GLU A 14 14.23 -1.94 -9.02
N TYR A 15 13.64 -1.00 -8.29
CA TYR A 15 12.22 -1.02 -7.95
C TYR A 15 11.36 -0.87 -9.19
N GLN A 16 11.61 0.15 -10.02
CA GLN A 16 10.88 0.38 -11.26
C GLN A 16 11.01 -0.80 -12.23
N ALA A 17 12.21 -1.36 -12.40
CA ALA A 17 12.43 -2.52 -13.26
C ALA A 17 11.61 -3.74 -12.79
N ARG A 18 11.59 -4.02 -11.48
CA ARG A 18 10.82 -5.14 -10.91
C ARG A 18 9.31 -4.91 -10.96
N ILE A 19 8.86 -3.68 -10.77
CA ILE A 19 7.44 -3.31 -10.97
C ILE A 19 7.05 -3.50 -12.43
N ALA A 20 7.88 -3.02 -13.37
CA ALA A 20 7.63 -3.20 -14.80
C ALA A 20 7.60 -4.68 -15.20
N GLU A 21 8.48 -5.52 -14.65
CA GLU A 21 8.46 -6.97 -14.85
C GLU A 21 7.19 -7.62 -14.27
N LEU A 22 6.81 -7.24 -13.04
CA LEU A 22 5.63 -7.76 -12.35
C LEU A 22 4.35 -7.52 -13.16
N TYR A 23 4.21 -6.34 -13.77
CA TYR A 23 3.06 -5.98 -14.59
C TYR A 23 3.20 -6.41 -16.06
N GLY A 24 4.41 -6.42 -16.61
CA GLY A 24 4.70 -6.81 -18.00
C GLY A 24 4.56 -8.31 -18.25
N GLY A 25 4.76 -9.14 -17.21
CA GLY A 25 4.56 -10.59 -17.26
C GLY A 25 3.09 -11.04 -17.20
N ARG A 26 2.11 -10.12 -17.21
CA ARG A 26 0.69 -10.44 -17.09
C ARG A 26 0.13 -11.04 -18.39
N ALA A 27 0.46 -12.31 -18.64
CA ALA A 27 -0.17 -13.15 -19.64
C ALA A 27 -0.98 -14.24 -18.91
N GLY A 28 -2.19 -13.91 -18.46
CA GLY A 28 -3.06 -14.85 -17.75
C GLY A 28 -4.48 -14.32 -17.60
N PRO A 29 -5.47 -15.21 -17.37
CA PRO A 29 -6.85 -14.79 -17.17
C PRO A 29 -6.97 -13.89 -15.94
N TYR A 30 -7.82 -12.87 -16.04
CA TYR A 30 -8.18 -12.03 -14.90
C TYR A 30 -8.93 -12.89 -13.87
N SER A 31 -8.34 -13.05 -12.68
CA SER A 31 -8.96 -13.73 -11.54
C SER A 31 -8.63 -13.01 -10.24
N ASP A 32 -9.54 -13.08 -9.27
CA ASP A 32 -9.35 -12.46 -7.95
C ASP A 32 -8.09 -12.98 -7.23
N GLU A 33 -7.75 -14.26 -7.43
CA GLU A 33 -6.56 -14.88 -6.86
C GLU A 33 -5.28 -14.37 -7.52
N ALA A 34 -5.26 -14.23 -8.86
CA ALA A 34 -4.13 -13.65 -9.57
C ALA A 34 -3.91 -12.18 -9.18
N ASP A 35 -4.99 -11.41 -9.03
CA ASP A 35 -4.93 -10.01 -8.56
C ASP A 35 -4.51 -9.89 -7.10
N ARG A 36 -4.87 -10.87 -6.25
CA ARG A 36 -4.41 -10.93 -4.86
C ARG A 36 -2.90 -11.20 -4.78
N GLU A 37 -2.42 -12.18 -5.52
CA GLU A 37 -0.99 -12.52 -5.57
C GLU A 37 -0.16 -11.37 -6.16
N LEU A 38 -0.66 -10.71 -7.21
CA LEU A 38 -0.02 -9.53 -7.80
C LEU A 38 0.17 -8.42 -6.75
N ARG A 39 -0.90 -8.08 -6.02
CA ARG A 39 -0.86 -7.05 -4.95
C ARG A 39 0.07 -7.44 -3.82
N ARG A 40 0.17 -8.74 -3.50
CA ARG A 40 1.10 -9.24 -2.49
C ARG A 40 2.55 -9.02 -2.91
N ARG A 41 2.90 -9.37 -4.15
CA ARG A 41 4.25 -9.17 -4.70
C ARG A 41 4.61 -7.69 -4.78
N GLU A 42 3.66 -6.84 -5.17
CA GLU A 42 3.85 -5.39 -5.18
C GLU A 42 4.17 -4.86 -3.77
N LEU A 43 3.42 -5.30 -2.74
CA LEU A 43 3.72 -4.95 -1.35
C LEU A 43 5.13 -5.41 -0.94
N GLU A 44 5.52 -6.63 -1.30
CA GLU A 44 6.86 -7.14 -1.00
C GLU A 44 7.97 -6.29 -1.63
N LEU A 45 7.80 -5.88 -2.90
CA LEU A 45 8.72 -4.96 -3.58
C LEU A 45 8.78 -3.59 -2.91
N ARG A 46 7.62 -3.05 -2.48
CA ARG A 46 7.58 -1.77 -1.77
C ARG A 46 8.27 -1.85 -0.42
N ILE A 47 8.13 -2.95 0.31
CA ILE A 47 8.85 -3.18 1.57
C ILE A 47 10.36 -3.20 1.31
N ASP A 48 10.82 -3.95 0.29
CA ASP A 48 12.23 -4.01 -0.07
C ASP A 48 12.79 -2.63 -0.47
N TYR A 49 11.99 -1.81 -1.15
CA TYR A 49 12.37 -0.47 -1.56
C TYR A 49 12.42 0.52 -0.39
N ARG A 50 11.40 0.55 0.47
CA ARG A 50 11.26 1.58 1.51
C ARG A 50 11.95 1.21 2.82
N LEU A 51 11.89 -0.06 3.20
CA LEU A 51 12.30 -0.55 4.52
C LEU A 51 13.57 -1.41 4.44
N GLY A 52 13.75 -2.16 3.35
CA GLY A 52 14.92 -3.00 3.10
C GLY A 52 14.57 -4.48 2.98
N ARG A 53 15.44 -5.24 2.32
CA ARG A 53 15.23 -6.66 1.99
C ARG A 53 15.17 -7.58 3.21
N ASP A 54 15.81 -7.22 4.30
CA ASP A 54 15.85 -8.03 5.53
C ASP A 54 14.71 -7.67 6.49
N PHE A 55 13.69 -6.94 6.03
CA PHE A 55 12.56 -6.57 6.87
C PHE A 55 11.86 -7.85 7.41
N PRO A 56 11.55 -7.93 8.72
CA PRO A 56 11.15 -9.18 9.36
C PRO A 56 9.95 -9.84 8.70
N ARG A 57 10.06 -11.14 8.38
CA ARG A 57 9.02 -11.90 7.67
C ARG A 57 7.66 -11.87 8.36
N GLU A 58 7.63 -11.95 9.67
CA GLU A 58 6.40 -11.86 10.47
C GLU A 58 5.70 -10.51 10.29
N ARG A 59 6.48 -9.42 10.23
CA ARG A 59 5.97 -8.08 10.01
C ARG A 59 5.53 -7.86 8.56
N ARG A 60 6.20 -8.49 7.58
CA ARG A 60 5.71 -8.53 6.19
C ARG A 60 4.33 -9.16 6.09
N ALA A 61 4.12 -10.29 6.77
CA ALA A 61 2.81 -10.95 6.83
C ALA A 61 1.75 -10.06 7.49
N ALA A 62 2.08 -9.40 8.60
CA ALA A 62 1.17 -8.46 9.26
C ALA A 62 0.82 -7.25 8.38
N LEU A 63 1.79 -6.71 7.62
CA LEU A 63 1.54 -5.64 6.64
C LEU A 63 0.58 -6.10 5.54
N TRP A 64 0.73 -7.34 5.08
CA TRP A 64 -0.19 -7.92 4.10
C TRP A 64 -1.62 -8.01 4.65
N GLU A 65 -1.81 -8.49 5.87
CA GLU A 65 -3.14 -8.54 6.50
C GLU A 65 -3.77 -7.15 6.66
N VAL A 66 -2.95 -6.13 6.98
CA VAL A 66 -3.39 -4.74 7.01
C VAL A 66 -3.83 -4.28 5.63
N GLN A 67 -3.04 -4.54 4.58
CA GLN A 67 -3.39 -4.20 3.20
C GLN A 67 -4.69 -4.87 2.76
N GLU A 68 -4.90 -6.15 3.07
CA GLU A 68 -6.15 -6.86 2.77
C GLU A 68 -7.37 -6.26 3.48
N ARG A 69 -7.18 -5.71 4.69
CA ARG A 69 -8.24 -5.07 5.46
C ARG A 69 -8.60 -3.70 4.90
N ILE A 70 -7.59 -2.93 4.53
CA ILE A 70 -7.74 -1.62 3.87
C ILE A 70 -8.48 -1.80 2.53
N GLU A 71 -8.08 -2.78 1.72
CA GLU A 71 -8.70 -3.05 0.43
C GLU A 71 -10.17 -3.51 0.55
N ARG A 72 -10.48 -4.40 1.51
CA ARG A 72 -11.89 -4.77 1.77
C ARG A 72 -12.74 -3.56 2.16
N LYS A 73 -12.20 -2.65 2.97
CA LYS A 73 -12.89 -1.41 3.36
C LYS A 73 -13.04 -0.46 2.18
N ARG A 74 -12.01 -0.35 1.32
CA ARG A 74 -12.04 0.43 0.07
C ARG A 74 -13.12 -0.10 -0.87
N LEU A 75 -13.19 -1.41 -1.10
CA LEU A 75 -14.22 -2.02 -1.95
C LEU A 75 -15.63 -1.77 -1.39
N GLY A 76 -15.81 -1.88 -0.08
CA GLY A 76 -17.08 -1.54 0.57
C GLY A 76 -17.47 -0.06 0.38
N LEU A 77 -16.50 0.85 0.45
CA LEU A 77 -16.71 2.27 0.13
C LEU A 77 -17.04 2.45 -1.35
N ALA A 78 -16.24 1.90 -2.25
CA ALA A 78 -16.44 1.99 -3.70
C ALA A 78 -17.81 1.43 -4.12
N PHE A 79 -18.24 0.31 -3.54
CA PHE A 79 -19.57 -0.27 -3.76
C PHE A 79 -20.68 0.66 -3.26
N ARG A 80 -20.56 1.17 -2.02
CA ARG A 80 -21.50 2.15 -1.48
C ARG A 80 -21.57 3.41 -2.36
N HIS A 81 -20.45 3.84 -2.93
CA HIS A 81 -20.37 4.99 -3.82
C HIS A 81 -20.79 4.69 -5.26
N ALA A 82 -20.67 3.47 -5.77
CA ALA A 82 -21.28 3.08 -7.04
C ALA A 82 -22.80 3.18 -6.92
N MET A 83 -23.36 2.69 -5.81
CA MET A 83 -24.78 2.88 -5.45
C MET A 83 -25.13 4.36 -5.25
N ARG A 84 -24.23 5.15 -4.64
CA ARG A 84 -24.41 6.59 -4.43
C ARG A 84 -24.09 7.45 -5.66
N ARG A 85 -23.40 6.96 -6.70
CA ARG A 85 -23.11 7.70 -7.94
C ARG A 85 -24.33 7.81 -8.85
N LEU A 86 -25.36 7.00 -8.62
CA LEU A 86 -26.72 7.36 -9.03
C LEU A 86 -27.20 8.69 -8.37
N PHE A 87 -26.53 9.17 -7.31
CA PHE A 87 -26.91 10.29 -6.44
C PHE A 87 -25.71 11.12 -5.86
N HIS A 88 -24.74 11.54 -6.69
CA HIS A 88 -23.66 12.53 -6.40
C HIS A 88 -22.26 12.09 -5.87
N ARG A 89 -21.28 12.98 -6.16
CA ARG A 89 -19.80 12.92 -6.07
C ARG A 89 -19.23 12.57 -4.69
N LEU A 90 -18.08 11.89 -4.68
CA LEU A 90 -17.20 11.70 -3.51
C LEU A 90 -16.80 13.05 -2.91
N THR A 91 -16.79 13.14 -1.58
CA THR A 91 -16.33 14.35 -0.87
C THR A 91 -14.86 14.19 -0.45
N GLN A 92 -14.06 15.25 -0.57
CA GLN A 92 -12.64 15.28 -0.13
C GLN A 92 -12.45 14.78 1.32
N HIS A 93 -13.46 14.96 2.16
CA HIS A 93 -13.47 14.55 3.56
C HIS A 93 -13.49 13.03 3.78
N GLU A 94 -14.12 12.25 2.89
CA GLU A 94 -14.11 10.78 2.97
C GLU A 94 -12.73 10.21 2.62
N THR A 95 -12.05 10.81 1.63
CA THR A 95 -10.67 10.45 1.26
C THR A 95 -9.69 10.68 2.40
N GLN A 96 -9.77 11.84 3.07
CA GLN A 96 -8.88 12.16 4.20
C GLN A 96 -9.07 11.21 5.38
N ARG A 97 -10.32 10.86 5.72
CA ARG A 97 -10.63 9.88 6.78
C ARG A 97 -10.09 8.49 6.44
N PHE A 98 -10.17 8.08 5.18
CA PHE A 98 -9.65 6.78 4.75
C PHE A 98 -8.11 6.75 4.77
N ALA A 99 -7.45 7.87 4.50
CA ALA A 99 -6.01 7.98 4.56
C ALA A 99 -5.49 7.92 6.01
N GLN A 100 -6.16 8.62 6.93
CA GLN A 100 -5.88 8.52 8.37
C GLN A 100 -6.09 7.09 8.89
N PHE A 101 -7.18 6.44 8.50
CA PHE A 101 -7.43 5.04 8.86
C PHE A 101 -6.31 4.12 8.37
N SER A 102 -5.86 4.30 7.13
CA SER A 102 -4.80 3.46 6.54
C SER A 102 -3.48 3.66 7.27
N ALA A 103 -3.10 4.90 7.58
CA ALA A 103 -1.91 5.20 8.37
C ALA A 103 -1.97 4.63 9.79
N GLN A 104 -3.14 4.70 10.44
CA GLN A 104 -3.35 4.09 11.76
C GLN A 104 -3.20 2.56 11.72
N GLU A 105 -3.74 1.89 10.70
CA GLU A 105 -3.62 0.43 10.58
C GLU A 105 -2.18 0.00 10.31
N PHE A 106 -1.44 0.71 9.44
CA PHE A 106 -0.01 0.43 9.22
C PHE A 106 0.85 0.75 10.46
N GLY A 107 0.52 1.81 11.21
CA GLY A 107 1.20 2.17 12.46
C GLY A 107 1.03 1.16 13.59
N ARG A 108 0.15 0.17 13.46
CA ARG A 108 0.09 -0.98 14.39
C ARG A 108 1.21 -2.00 14.17
N VAL A 109 1.81 -1.99 12.97
CA VAL A 109 2.85 -2.94 12.56
C VAL A 109 4.20 -2.23 12.41
N LEU A 110 4.19 -0.98 11.98
CA LEU A 110 5.37 -0.14 11.77
C LEU A 110 5.58 0.83 12.94
N SER A 111 6.84 1.00 13.36
CA SER A 111 7.24 2.12 14.21
C SER A 111 7.05 3.44 13.46
N ALA A 112 7.06 4.57 14.19
CA ALA A 112 6.85 5.88 13.59
C ALA A 112 7.86 6.21 12.47
N GLY A 113 9.14 5.85 12.65
CA GLY A 113 10.18 6.06 11.64
C GLY A 113 9.97 5.21 10.39
N GLU A 114 9.64 3.93 10.57
CA GLU A 114 9.36 3.03 9.43
C GLU A 114 8.08 3.42 8.70
N LEU A 115 7.05 3.87 9.43
CA LEU A 115 5.80 4.34 8.83
C LEU A 115 6.04 5.56 7.94
N LYS A 116 6.88 6.52 8.39
CA LYS A 116 7.30 7.68 7.59
C LYS A 116 8.00 7.24 6.31
N CYS A 117 8.96 6.33 6.39
CA CYS A 117 9.65 5.79 5.21
C CYS A 117 8.72 5.00 4.29
N PHE A 118 7.81 4.19 4.84
CA PHE A 118 6.93 3.31 4.08
C PHE A 118 5.83 4.07 3.32
N LEU A 119 5.29 5.12 3.95
CA LEU A 119 4.28 5.99 3.36
C LEU A 119 4.89 7.12 2.52
N ASP A 120 6.23 7.23 2.47
CA ASP A 120 6.96 8.30 1.79
C ASP A 120 6.54 9.70 2.24
N LEU A 121 6.38 9.88 3.56
CA LEU A 121 5.90 11.14 4.13
C LEU A 121 7.07 12.06 4.46
N GLU A 122 7.05 13.27 3.92
CA GLU A 122 7.93 14.33 4.40
C GLU A 122 7.53 14.76 5.83
N GLU A 123 8.43 15.47 6.51
CA GLU A 123 8.24 15.87 7.89
C GLU A 123 7.11 16.91 8.01
N GLY A 124 5.95 16.48 8.53
CA GLY A 124 4.74 17.30 8.63
C GLY A 124 3.67 16.99 7.59
N GLU A 125 3.90 16.02 6.69
CA GLU A 125 2.90 15.63 5.70
C GLU A 125 1.83 14.68 6.27
N VAL A 126 0.59 14.94 5.84
CA VAL A 126 -0.54 14.06 6.10
C VAL A 126 -0.44 12.88 5.13
N PRO A 127 -0.59 11.62 5.60
CA PRO A 127 -0.71 10.47 4.73
C PRO A 127 -1.71 10.74 3.61
N THR A 128 -1.22 10.87 2.38
CA THR A 128 -2.06 10.78 1.20
C THR A 128 -1.98 9.35 0.72
N LEU A 129 -3.13 8.79 0.34
CA LEU A 129 -3.17 7.41 -0.11
C LEU A 129 -2.41 7.30 -1.43
N PRO A 130 -1.64 6.21 -1.65
CA PRO A 130 -1.12 5.90 -2.96
C PRO A 130 -2.32 5.46 -3.81
N PHE A 131 -2.97 6.42 -4.43
CA PHE A 131 -4.05 6.18 -5.35
C PHE A 131 -3.62 6.63 -6.73
N ASP A 132 -3.17 5.67 -7.53
CA ASP A 132 -3.55 5.70 -8.93
C ASP A 132 -5.04 5.34 -8.99
N MET A 133 -5.87 6.38 -9.13
CA MET A 133 -7.25 6.28 -9.60
C MET A 133 -7.28 6.71 -11.06
N ARG A 134 -6.64 5.92 -11.93
CA ARG A 134 -6.91 5.96 -13.37
C ARG A 134 -7.92 4.88 -13.73
#